data_AF-A0A2V8Y7L4-F1
#
_entry.id   AF-A0A2V8Y7L4-F1
#
_cell.length_a   1.000
_cell.length_b   1.000
_cell.length_c   1.000
_cell.angle_alpha   90.00
_cell.angle_beta   90.00
_cell.angle_gamma   90.00
#
_symmetry.space_group_name_H-M   'P 1'
#
loop_
_entity.id
_entity.type
_entity.pdbx_description
1 polymer ?
#
loop_
_entity_poly.entity_id
_entity_poly.type
_entity_poly.pdbx_seq_one_letter_code
_entity_poly.pdbx_strand_id
1 'polypeptide(L)'
;MPTAQYENPLIVQSDLTVLVEVDSPAYVEGRDALARFAELVKSPEHVHTYRITPLSIWNARAVGVTTEWIRDKLRGLSKYDVPRHVEIEIADYAGRYGKLKLTRDHRGLLLGISEAALAEELARHRTVASLLARRIGPGEFLVDPAERGRLKQALIKVGYPVEDLAGYVEGERLDMTLRTETRGGLPFRLRGYQREAAETFYAA
;
A
#
# COMPACT_ATOMS: atom_id res chain seq x y z
N MET A 1 -31.68 -15.76 -0.05
CA MET A 1 -30.38 -16.45 -0.09
C MET A 1 -29.49 -15.67 -1.02
N PRO A 2 -28.27 -15.27 -0.63
CA PRO A 2 -27.33 -14.67 -1.55
C PRO A 2 -27.09 -15.63 -2.71
N THR A 3 -27.26 -15.17 -3.94
CA THR A 3 -27.01 -15.98 -5.13
C THR A 3 -25.50 -16.00 -5.36
N ALA A 4 -24.86 -17.14 -5.10
CA ALA A 4 -23.43 -17.29 -5.33
C ALA A 4 -23.10 -17.13 -6.82
N GLN A 5 -22.10 -16.30 -7.14
CA GLN A 5 -21.63 -16.08 -8.51
C GLN A 5 -20.43 -16.99 -8.77
N TYR A 6 -20.66 -18.21 -9.25
CA TYR A 6 -19.62 -19.24 -9.32
C TYR A 6 -18.48 -18.96 -10.32
N GLU A 7 -18.66 -18.01 -11.22
CA GLU A 7 -17.61 -17.56 -12.15
C GLU A 7 -16.63 -16.59 -11.48
N ASN A 8 -17.01 -15.96 -10.37
CA ASN A 8 -16.21 -14.98 -9.67
C ASN A 8 -15.09 -15.64 -8.85
N PRO A 9 -13.85 -15.09 -8.87
CA PRO A 9 -12.70 -15.76 -8.27
C PRO A 9 -12.53 -15.45 -6.78
N LEU A 10 -13.15 -14.39 -6.25
CA LEU A 10 -12.83 -13.88 -4.92
C LEU A 10 -13.76 -14.43 -3.83
N ILE A 11 -13.17 -14.76 -2.69
CA ILE A 11 -13.88 -14.99 -1.43
C ILE A 11 -13.31 -14.03 -0.39
N VAL A 12 -14.08 -12.99 -0.07
CA VAL A 12 -13.68 -11.95 0.89
C VAL A 12 -14.03 -12.37 2.31
N GLN A 13 -13.02 -12.50 3.16
CA GLN A 13 -13.18 -12.90 4.55
C GLN A 13 -13.32 -11.69 5.47
N SER A 14 -13.83 -11.94 6.68
CA SER A 14 -14.06 -10.89 7.67
C SER A 14 -12.77 -10.34 8.29
N ASP A 15 -11.63 -10.98 8.11
CA ASP A 15 -10.34 -10.54 8.65
C ASP A 15 -9.48 -9.82 7.60
N LEU A 16 -10.11 -9.27 6.55
CA LEU A 16 -9.46 -8.65 5.38
C LEU A 16 -8.59 -9.59 4.53
N THR A 17 -8.66 -10.90 4.80
CA THR A 17 -8.09 -11.91 3.91
C THR A 17 -8.99 -12.09 2.68
N VAL A 18 -8.39 -12.19 1.50
CA VAL A 18 -9.10 -12.48 0.25
C VAL A 18 -8.51 -13.74 -0.36
N LEU A 19 -9.35 -14.76 -0.54
CA LEU A 19 -8.97 -15.98 -1.26
C LEU A 19 -9.31 -15.82 -2.73
N VAL A 20 -8.44 -16.29 -3.61
CA VAL A 20 -8.58 -16.18 -5.06
C VAL A 20 -8.46 -17.58 -5.67
N GLU A 21 -9.55 -18.09 -6.24
CA GLU A 21 -9.56 -19.38 -6.93
C GLU A 21 -8.85 -19.26 -8.29
N VAL A 22 -7.79 -20.05 -8.49
CA VAL A 22 -6.94 -20.00 -9.71
C VAL A 22 -7.67 -20.55 -10.93
N ASP A 23 -8.52 -21.56 -10.72
CA ASP A 23 -9.27 -22.24 -11.78
C ASP A 23 -10.51 -21.44 -12.25
N SER A 24 -10.80 -20.29 -11.63
CA SER A 24 -11.90 -19.42 -12.05
C SER A 24 -11.60 -18.76 -13.41
N PRO A 25 -12.59 -18.68 -14.34
CA PRO A 25 -12.42 -17.95 -15.60
C PRO A 25 -12.01 -16.48 -15.42
N ALA A 26 -12.40 -15.85 -14.32
CA ALA A 26 -12.09 -14.47 -13.99
C ALA A 26 -10.86 -14.32 -13.08
N TYR A 27 -10.07 -15.37 -12.86
CA TYR A 27 -8.86 -15.35 -12.04
C TYR A 27 -7.91 -14.20 -12.37
N VAL A 28 -7.60 -14.01 -13.66
CA VAL A 28 -6.66 -12.96 -14.11
C VAL A 28 -7.18 -11.57 -13.73
N GLU A 29 -8.48 -11.31 -13.93
CA GLU A 29 -9.09 -10.03 -13.53
C GLU A 29 -9.04 -9.85 -12.00
N GLY A 30 -9.39 -10.88 -11.23
CA GLY A 30 -9.32 -10.85 -9.77
C GLY A 30 -7.92 -10.58 -9.24
N ARG A 31 -6.92 -11.29 -9.79
CA ARG A 31 -5.50 -11.13 -9.47
C ARG A 31 -5.02 -9.70 -9.78
N ASP A 32 -5.29 -9.21 -10.99
CA ASP A 32 -4.81 -7.90 -11.45
C ASP A 32 -5.52 -6.75 -10.70
N ALA A 33 -6.79 -6.94 -10.32
CA ALA A 33 -7.48 -5.99 -9.46
C ALA A 33 -6.86 -5.95 -8.05
N LEU A 34 -6.68 -7.11 -7.41
CA LEU A 34 -6.13 -7.21 -6.06
C LEU A 34 -4.70 -6.67 -5.97
N ALA A 35 -3.86 -6.88 -6.98
CA ALA A 35 -2.50 -6.37 -7.02
C ALA A 35 -2.40 -4.84 -6.82
N ARG A 36 -3.48 -4.10 -7.07
CA ARG A 36 -3.53 -2.63 -6.89
C ARG A 36 -3.81 -2.20 -5.46
N PHE A 37 -4.38 -3.05 -4.61
CA PHE A 37 -4.85 -2.65 -3.27
C PHE A 37 -4.72 -3.70 -2.17
N ALA A 38 -4.14 -4.87 -2.45
CA ALA A 38 -3.91 -5.96 -1.51
C ALA A 38 -2.53 -6.58 -1.71
N GLU A 39 -1.98 -7.15 -0.64
CA GLU A 39 -0.68 -7.81 -0.64
C GLU A 39 -0.83 -9.31 -0.83
N LEU A 40 -0.05 -9.92 -1.73
CA LEU A 40 -0.01 -11.37 -1.88
C LEU A 40 0.70 -12.01 -0.67
N VAL A 41 0.01 -12.89 0.04
CA VAL A 41 0.53 -13.62 1.21
C VAL A 41 1.12 -14.97 0.79
N LYS A 42 0.40 -15.73 -0.03
CA LYS A 42 0.82 -17.04 -0.54
C LYS A 42 0.10 -17.39 -1.85
N SER A 43 0.77 -18.15 -2.70
CA SER A 43 0.28 -18.57 -4.03
C SER A 43 0.48 -20.09 -4.26
N PRO A 44 -0.22 -20.95 -3.51
CA PRO A 44 -0.28 -22.37 -3.84
C PRO A 44 -1.13 -22.61 -5.10
N GLU A 45 -1.08 -23.82 -5.64
CA GLU A 45 -1.61 -24.18 -6.97
C GLU A 45 -3.07 -23.75 -7.25
N HIS A 46 -3.99 -23.95 -6.30
CA HIS A 46 -5.43 -23.74 -6.56
C HIS A 46 -6.01 -22.46 -5.97
N VAL A 47 -5.44 -21.95 -4.88
CA VAL A 47 -6.03 -20.83 -4.13
C VAL A 47 -4.96 -19.87 -3.63
N HIS A 48 -4.88 -18.69 -4.23
CA HIS A 48 -4.01 -17.64 -3.75
C HIS A 48 -4.65 -16.92 -2.56
N THR A 49 -3.82 -16.43 -1.64
CA THR A 49 -4.27 -15.66 -0.48
C THR A 49 -3.66 -14.28 -0.53
N TYR A 50 -4.52 -13.26 -0.53
CA TYR A 50 -4.17 -11.86 -0.42
C TYR A 50 -4.63 -11.31 0.93
N ARG A 51 -4.04 -10.20 1.35
CA ARG A 51 -4.48 -9.44 2.51
C ARG A 51 -4.58 -7.97 2.19
N ILE A 52 -5.71 -7.38 2.54
CA ILE A 52 -5.88 -5.93 2.52
C ILE A 52 -5.27 -5.37 3.81
N THR A 53 -4.35 -4.43 3.70
CA THR A 53 -3.68 -3.78 4.83
C THR A 53 -3.90 -2.26 4.76
N PRO A 54 -3.71 -1.53 5.88
CA PRO A 54 -3.67 -0.07 5.82
C PRO A 54 -2.65 0.47 4.81
N LEU A 55 -1.50 -0.21 4.69
CA LEU A 55 -0.44 0.16 3.76
C LEU A 55 -0.83 -0.11 2.29
N SER A 56 -1.45 -1.26 2.01
CA SER A 56 -1.88 -1.61 0.65
C SER A 56 -2.95 -0.65 0.13
N ILE A 57 -3.89 -0.25 0.99
CA ILE A 57 -4.90 0.76 0.65
C ILE A 57 -4.27 2.14 0.51
N TRP A 58 -3.34 2.51 1.40
CA TRP A 58 -2.61 3.78 1.27
C TRP A 58 -1.84 3.85 -0.06
N ASN A 59 -1.14 2.78 -0.44
CA ASN A 59 -0.43 2.69 -1.72
C ASN A 59 -1.39 2.84 -2.91
N ALA A 60 -2.56 2.18 -2.85
CA ALA A 60 -3.60 2.31 -3.86
C ALA A 60 -4.07 3.77 -4.00
N ARG A 61 -4.30 4.46 -2.87
CA ARG A 61 -4.68 5.88 -2.86
C ARG A 61 -3.59 6.78 -3.42
N ALA A 62 -2.32 6.49 -3.15
CA ALA A 62 -1.17 7.25 -3.65
C ALA A 62 -1.07 7.23 -5.18
N VAL A 63 -1.50 6.14 -5.83
CA VAL A 63 -1.54 5.99 -7.29
C VAL A 63 -2.92 6.30 -7.90
N GLY A 64 -3.81 6.94 -7.14
CA GLY A 64 -5.10 7.45 -7.64
C GLY A 64 -6.25 6.45 -7.67
N VAL A 65 -6.09 5.23 -7.15
CA VAL A 65 -7.20 4.26 -7.04
C VAL A 65 -8.23 4.78 -6.04
N THR A 66 -9.51 4.83 -6.42
CA THR A 66 -10.59 5.32 -5.54
C THR A 66 -11.13 4.23 -4.61
N THR A 67 -11.63 4.65 -3.46
CA THR A 67 -12.30 3.75 -2.49
C THR A 67 -13.48 3.04 -3.14
N GLU A 68 -14.26 3.76 -3.94
CA GLU A 68 -15.40 3.24 -4.69
C GLU A 68 -14.96 2.18 -5.69
N TRP A 69 -13.88 2.42 -6.44
CA TRP A 69 -13.35 1.44 -7.37
C TRP A 69 -12.94 0.13 -6.66
N ILE A 70 -12.29 0.23 -5.49
CA ILE A 70 -11.91 -0.95 -4.69
C ILE A 70 -13.16 -1.74 -4.27
N ARG A 71 -14.16 -1.03 -3.74
CA ARG A 71 -15.43 -1.65 -3.29
C ARG A 71 -16.16 -2.30 -4.46
N ASP A 72 -16.24 -1.64 -5.60
CA ASP A 72 -16.91 -2.15 -6.79
C ASP A 72 -16.19 -3.39 -7.35
N LYS A 73 -14.86 -3.41 -7.33
CA LYS A 73 -14.10 -4.61 -7.71
C LYS A 73 -14.31 -5.77 -6.74
N LEU A 74 -14.32 -5.53 -5.44
CA LEU A 74 -14.63 -6.58 -4.47
C LEU A 74 -16.05 -7.12 -4.64
N ARG A 75 -17.06 -6.26 -4.83
CA ARG A 75 -18.45 -6.70 -5.05
C ARG A 75 -18.62 -7.44 -6.37
N GLY A 76 -18.04 -6.92 -7.44
CA GLY A 76 -18.20 -7.45 -8.78
C GLY A 76 -17.46 -8.77 -9.01
N LEU A 77 -16.38 -9.02 -8.27
CA LEU A 77 -15.54 -10.21 -8.41
C LEU A 77 -15.64 -11.18 -7.23
N SER A 78 -16.49 -10.91 -6.24
CA SER A 78 -16.71 -11.81 -5.11
C SER A 78 -17.82 -12.82 -5.40
N LYS A 79 -17.56 -14.07 -5.03
CA LYS A 79 -18.49 -15.19 -5.15
C LYS A 79 -19.67 -15.06 -4.20
N TYR A 80 -19.42 -14.43 -3.05
CA TYR A 80 -20.40 -14.14 -1.99
C TYR A 80 -20.44 -12.64 -1.69
N ASP A 81 -21.49 -12.19 -1.01
CA ASP A 81 -21.58 -10.80 -0.56
C ASP A 81 -20.37 -10.42 0.28
N VAL A 82 -19.79 -9.25 -0.01
CA VAL A 82 -18.66 -8.70 0.74
C VAL A 82 -19.14 -8.33 2.14
N PRO A 83 -18.47 -8.77 3.21
CA PRO A 83 -18.85 -8.39 4.57
C PRO A 83 -18.84 -6.87 4.75
N ARG A 84 -19.91 -6.30 5.30
CA ARG A 84 -20.09 -4.85 5.43
C ARG A 84 -18.94 -4.17 6.18
N HIS A 85 -18.38 -4.82 7.21
CA HIS A 85 -17.29 -4.23 7.98
C HIS A 85 -15.99 -4.13 7.17
N VAL A 86 -15.74 -5.03 6.21
CA VAL A 86 -14.58 -4.93 5.29
C VAL A 86 -14.69 -3.64 4.48
N GLU A 87 -15.87 -3.31 3.97
CA GLU A 87 -16.07 -2.06 3.24
C GLU A 87 -15.86 -0.81 4.11
N ILE A 88 -16.25 -0.90 5.39
CA ILE A 88 -16.04 0.18 6.37
C ILE A 88 -14.54 0.36 6.63
N GLU A 89 -13.80 -0.72 6.88
CA GLU A 89 -12.35 -0.67 7.11
C GLU A 89 -11.59 -0.13 5.90
N ILE A 90 -11.94 -0.55 4.68
CA ILE A 90 -11.35 -0.01 3.45
C ILE A 90 -11.54 1.50 3.35
N ALA A 91 -12.74 2.01 3.65
CA ALA A 91 -12.98 3.45 3.62
C ALA A 91 -12.26 4.20 4.74
N ASP A 92 -12.17 3.61 5.93
CA ASP A 92 -11.41 4.20 7.02
C ASP A 92 -9.92 4.29 6.64
N TYR A 93 -9.31 3.21 6.14
CA TYR A 93 -7.92 3.20 5.68
C TYR A 93 -7.69 4.20 4.54
N ALA A 94 -8.58 4.23 3.55
CA ALA A 94 -8.49 5.19 2.45
C ALA A 94 -8.62 6.64 2.92
N GLY A 95 -9.45 6.89 3.94
CA GLY A 95 -9.63 8.20 4.57
C GLY A 95 -8.40 8.69 5.32
N ARG A 96 -7.46 7.81 5.69
CA ARG A 96 -6.19 8.18 6.33
C ARG A 96 -5.16 8.74 5.36
N TYR A 97 -5.32 8.50 4.05
CA TYR A 97 -4.42 9.05 3.02
C TYR A 97 -4.39 10.58 3.07
N GLY A 98 -3.20 11.16 2.99
CA GLY A 98 -2.99 12.62 3.01
C GLY A 98 -3.16 13.30 4.38
N LYS A 99 -3.58 12.59 5.43
CA LYS A 99 -3.70 13.16 6.79
C LYS A 99 -2.36 13.48 7.42
N LEU A 100 -1.33 12.69 7.10
CA LEU A 100 0.05 12.87 7.57
C LEU A 100 0.93 13.18 6.38
N LYS A 101 1.68 14.27 6.46
CA LYS A 101 2.64 14.69 5.43
C LYS A 101 3.98 14.98 6.06
N LEU A 102 5.04 14.41 5.50
CA LEU A 102 6.40 14.73 5.83
C LEU A 102 6.93 15.72 4.79
N THR A 103 7.29 16.93 5.22
CA THR A 103 7.80 17.99 4.33
C THR A 103 9.15 18.49 4.82
N ARG A 104 9.85 19.25 3.99
CA ARG A 104 11.10 19.91 4.36
C ARG A 104 11.01 21.39 4.05
N ASP A 105 11.42 22.22 4.99
CA ASP A 105 11.58 23.66 4.80
C ASP A 105 12.85 24.18 5.50
N HIS A 106 12.97 25.51 5.62
CA HIS A 106 14.11 26.19 6.27
C HIS A 106 14.31 25.81 7.75
N ARG A 107 13.30 25.26 8.42
CA ARG A 107 13.34 24.83 9.83
C ARG A 107 13.82 23.38 9.94
N GLY A 108 13.78 22.61 8.86
CA GLY A 108 14.20 21.22 8.81
C GLY A 108 13.11 20.28 8.28
N LEU A 109 13.12 19.04 8.77
CA LEU A 109 12.14 18.02 8.44
C LEU A 109 10.91 18.15 9.36
N LEU A 110 9.72 18.15 8.78
CA LEU A 110 8.47 18.44 9.47
C LEU A 110 7.46 17.33 9.22
N LEU A 111 6.84 16.84 10.29
CA LEU A 111 5.61 16.05 10.22
C LEU A 111 4.43 16.98 10.43
N GLY A 112 3.62 17.15 9.38
CA GLY A 112 2.32 17.82 9.42
C GLY A 112 1.19 16.79 9.53
N ILE A 113 0.22 17.09 10.40
CA ILE A 113 -0.96 16.27 10.68
C ILE A 113 -2.17 17.19 10.52
N SER A 114 -3.09 16.84 9.62
CA SER A 114 -4.24 17.69 9.28
C SER A 114 -5.30 17.80 10.38
N GLU A 115 -5.36 16.83 11.29
CA GLU A 115 -6.36 16.73 12.34
C GLU A 115 -5.72 16.86 13.73
N ALA A 116 -6.19 17.83 14.52
CA ALA A 116 -5.64 18.08 15.86
C ALA A 116 -5.82 16.89 16.81
N ALA A 117 -6.97 16.20 16.74
CA ALA A 117 -7.21 15.00 17.56
C ALA A 117 -6.22 13.87 17.23
N LEU A 118 -5.95 13.65 15.94
CA LEU A 118 -4.96 12.67 15.48
C LEU A 118 -3.54 13.06 15.90
N ALA A 119 -3.20 14.35 15.87
CA ALA A 119 -1.91 14.83 16.35
C ALA A 119 -1.71 14.53 17.84
N GLU A 120 -2.74 14.74 18.67
CA GLU A 120 -2.71 14.41 20.10
C GLU A 120 -2.63 12.90 20.35
N GLU A 121 -3.35 12.10 19.57
CA GLU A 121 -3.30 10.64 19.66
C GLU A 121 -1.88 10.11 19.35
N LEU A 122 -1.30 10.53 18.22
CA LEU A 122 0.03 10.09 17.79
C LEU A 122 1.14 10.59 18.73
N ALA A 123 0.99 11.80 19.29
CA ALA A 123 1.93 12.33 20.27
C ALA A 123 1.90 11.57 21.62
N ARG A 124 0.83 10.82 21.92
CA ARG A 124 0.74 9.95 23.12
C ARG A 124 1.17 8.52 22.84
N HIS A 125 1.21 8.11 21.57
CA HIS A 125 1.65 6.77 21.20
C HIS A 125 3.16 6.63 21.42
N ARG A 126 3.58 5.87 22.44
CA ARG A 126 4.96 5.77 22.95
C ARG A 126 6.04 5.73 21.85
N THR A 127 5.89 4.85 20.86
CA THR A 127 6.87 4.68 19.77
C THR A 127 6.93 5.87 18.81
N VAL A 128 5.80 6.52 18.55
CA VAL A 128 5.74 7.68 17.65
C VAL A 128 6.27 8.90 18.40
N ALA A 129 5.79 9.11 19.62
CA ALA A 129 6.20 10.20 20.51
C ALA A 129 7.73 10.30 20.68
N SER A 130 8.42 9.15 20.83
CA SER A 130 9.88 9.13 20.96
C SER A 130 10.64 9.58 19.70
N LEU A 131 9.97 9.65 18.55
CA LEU A 131 10.55 10.04 17.26
C LEU A 131 10.16 11.48 16.86
N LEU A 132 9.29 12.12 17.64
CA LEU A 132 8.92 13.53 17.46
C LEU A 132 9.88 14.38 18.29
N ALA A 133 10.52 15.38 17.68
CA ALA A 133 11.47 16.25 18.37
C ALA A 133 10.74 17.36 19.13
N ARG A 134 10.38 18.44 18.42
CA ARG A 134 9.68 19.60 19.02
C ARG A 134 8.37 19.84 18.31
N ARG A 135 7.27 19.95 19.08
CA ARG A 135 6.00 20.44 18.56
C ARG A 135 6.09 21.95 18.31
N ILE A 136 5.76 22.37 17.09
CA ILE A 136 5.82 23.79 16.67
C ILE A 136 4.45 24.36 16.29
N GLY A 137 3.42 23.51 16.25
CA GLY A 137 2.03 23.91 16.03
C GLY A 137 1.05 22.81 16.43
N PRO A 138 -0.27 23.05 16.33
CA PRO A 138 -1.30 22.09 16.73
C PRO A 138 -1.21 20.73 16.02
N GLY A 139 -0.70 20.69 14.78
CA GLY A 139 -0.48 19.45 14.03
C GLY A 139 0.92 19.34 13.45
N GLU A 140 1.88 20.14 13.93
CA GLU A 140 3.21 20.24 13.32
C GLU A 140 4.31 19.88 14.32
N PHE A 141 5.17 18.96 13.91
CA PHE A 141 6.29 18.46 14.70
C PHE A 141 7.57 18.50 13.87
N LEU A 142 8.65 19.02 14.46
CA LEU A 142 10.00 18.79 13.95
C LEU A 142 10.38 17.33 14.13
N VAL A 143 11.09 16.79 13.15
CA VAL A 143 11.58 15.42 13.12
C VAL A 143 13.08 15.46 12.82
N ASP A 144 13.87 14.66 13.51
CA ASP A 144 15.27 14.47 13.15
C ASP A 144 15.36 13.77 11.78
N PRO A 145 16.06 14.32 10.76
CA PRO A 145 16.26 13.65 9.48
C PRO A 145 16.79 12.20 9.59
N ALA A 146 17.59 11.88 10.60
CA ALA A 146 18.10 10.53 10.85
C ALA A 146 16.99 9.55 11.29
N GLU A 147 15.92 10.06 11.90
CA GLU A 147 14.78 9.28 12.37
C GLU A 147 13.66 9.14 11.33
N ARG A 148 13.76 9.80 10.15
CA ARG A 148 12.75 9.76 9.07
C ARG A 148 12.27 8.35 8.76
N GLY A 149 13.19 7.41 8.55
CA GLY A 149 12.85 6.02 8.23
C GLY A 149 12.13 5.30 9.38
N ARG A 150 12.58 5.49 10.61
CA ARG A 150 11.96 4.91 11.81
C ARG A 150 10.58 5.51 12.07
N LEU A 151 10.42 6.82 11.87
CA LEU A 151 9.13 7.49 11.99
C LEU A 151 8.13 6.92 10.97
N LYS A 152 8.53 6.78 9.70
CA LYS A 152 7.68 6.15 8.67
C LYS A 152 7.25 4.75 9.09
N GLN A 153 8.19 3.91 9.55
CA GLN A 153 7.86 2.56 10.01
C GLN A 153 6.93 2.56 11.22
N ALA A 154 7.15 3.45 12.21
CA ALA A 154 6.30 3.55 13.38
C ALA A 154 4.87 3.97 13.00
N LEU A 155 4.75 4.96 12.11
CA LEU A 155 3.49 5.47 11.58
C LEU A 155 2.71 4.40 10.78
N ILE A 156 3.40 3.60 9.95
CA ILE A 156 2.79 2.45 9.26
C ILE A 156 2.26 1.43 10.28
N LYS A 157 3.05 1.11 11.32
CA LYS A 157 2.66 0.11 12.34
C LYS A 157 1.43 0.51 13.14
N VAL A 158 1.21 1.82 13.37
CA VAL A 158 0.00 2.33 14.03
C VAL A 158 -1.15 2.57 13.04
N GLY A 159 -0.97 2.23 11.77
CA GLY A 159 -2.00 2.31 10.74
C GLY A 159 -2.17 3.69 10.10
N TYR A 160 -1.21 4.61 10.26
CA TYR A 160 -1.23 5.94 9.65
C TYR A 160 0.01 6.16 8.77
N PRO A 161 0.14 5.50 7.61
CA PRO A 161 1.26 5.76 6.72
C PRO A 161 1.33 7.23 6.31
N VAL A 162 2.55 7.78 6.29
CA VAL A 162 2.81 9.20 6.00
C VAL A 162 3.19 9.40 4.53
N GLU A 163 2.62 10.43 3.92
CA GLU A 163 3.02 10.91 2.60
C GLU A 163 4.35 11.66 2.70
N ASP A 164 5.37 11.16 2.01
CA ASP A 164 6.73 11.66 2.16
C ASP A 164 7.10 12.62 1.02
N LEU A 165 6.87 13.91 1.26
CA LEU A 165 7.08 15.03 0.35
C LEU A 165 8.36 15.80 0.64
N ALA A 166 9.18 15.33 1.59
CA ALA A 166 10.43 15.97 1.98
C ALA A 166 11.54 15.86 0.91
N GLY A 167 11.22 15.22 -0.22
CA GLY A 167 12.14 14.92 -1.31
C GLY A 167 13.17 13.86 -0.95
N TYR A 168 13.90 13.41 -1.97
CA TYR A 168 15.18 12.74 -1.80
C TYR A 168 16.26 13.74 -2.21
N VAL A 169 17.41 13.67 -1.54
CA VAL A 169 18.60 14.32 -2.08
C VAL A 169 18.97 13.51 -3.32
N GLU A 170 19.11 14.18 -4.47
CA GLU A 170 19.59 13.52 -5.67
C GLU A 170 20.97 12.92 -5.37
N GLY A 171 21.04 11.58 -5.42
CA GLY A 171 22.28 10.86 -5.18
C GLY A 171 23.26 11.04 -6.33
N GLU A 172 24.51 10.63 -6.13
CA GLU A 172 25.46 10.58 -7.23
C GLU A 172 24.95 9.63 -8.32
N ARG A 173 24.93 10.11 -9.56
CA ARG A 173 24.47 9.32 -10.70
C ARG A 173 25.44 8.18 -10.94
N LEU A 174 24.94 6.95 -10.86
CA LEU A 174 25.69 5.75 -11.23
C LEU A 174 25.18 5.24 -12.57
N ASP A 175 25.97 5.41 -13.64
CA ASP A 175 25.61 4.87 -14.95
C ASP A 175 25.67 3.34 -14.93
N MET A 176 24.52 2.71 -15.20
CA MET A 176 24.38 1.26 -15.25
C MET A 176 23.49 0.85 -16.43
N THR A 177 23.89 -0.22 -17.12
CA THR A 177 23.17 -0.77 -18.28
C THR A 177 23.01 -2.28 -18.13
N LEU A 178 21.88 -2.82 -18.61
CA LEU A 178 21.70 -4.26 -18.73
C LEU A 178 22.61 -4.81 -19.83
N ARG A 179 23.33 -5.88 -19.52
CA ARG A 179 24.10 -6.61 -20.53
C ARG A 179 23.16 -7.38 -21.45
N THR A 180 23.51 -7.50 -22.72
CA THR A 180 22.85 -8.40 -23.67
C THR A 180 23.32 -9.85 -23.53
N GLU A 181 24.46 -10.06 -22.86
CA GLU A 181 25.07 -11.37 -22.60
C GLU A 181 25.49 -11.52 -21.14
N THR A 182 25.32 -12.73 -20.61
CA THR A 182 25.76 -13.11 -19.26
C THR A 182 27.29 -13.15 -19.16
N ARG A 183 27.85 -13.29 -17.94
CA ARG A 183 29.31 -13.51 -17.79
C ARG A 183 29.78 -14.85 -18.35
N GLY A 184 28.87 -15.81 -18.54
CA GLY A 184 29.14 -17.12 -19.12
C GLY A 184 28.89 -17.21 -20.63
N GLY A 185 28.70 -16.09 -21.33
CA GLY A 185 28.53 -16.06 -22.79
C GLY A 185 27.14 -16.45 -23.31
N LEU A 186 26.17 -16.70 -22.43
CA LEU A 186 24.79 -16.96 -22.84
C LEU A 186 24.01 -15.63 -23.03
N PRO A 187 23.03 -15.56 -23.95
CA PRO A 187 22.15 -14.40 -24.08
C PRO A 187 21.44 -14.07 -22.76
N PHE A 188 21.48 -12.81 -22.34
CA PHE A 188 20.74 -12.32 -21.19
C PHE A 188 19.37 -11.83 -21.64
N ARG A 189 18.30 -12.51 -21.17
CA ARG A 189 16.91 -12.15 -21.45
C ARG A 189 16.07 -12.29 -20.19
N LEU A 190 15.16 -11.35 -19.97
CA LEU A 190 14.15 -11.45 -18.92
C LEU A 190 13.12 -12.53 -19.31
N ARG A 191 12.75 -13.37 -18.35
CA ARG A 191 11.62 -14.31 -18.45
C ARG A 191 10.30 -13.53 -18.49
N GLY A 192 9.24 -14.14 -19.01
CA GLY A 192 7.91 -13.51 -19.15
C GLY A 192 7.44 -12.84 -17.85
N TYR A 193 7.38 -13.60 -16.75
CA TYR A 193 6.96 -13.07 -15.45
C TYR A 193 7.85 -11.94 -14.91
N GLN A 194 9.15 -11.89 -15.26
CA GLN A 194 10.05 -10.82 -14.82
C GLN A 194 9.74 -9.52 -15.55
N ARG A 195 9.33 -9.62 -16.82
CA ARG A 195 8.87 -8.48 -17.61
C ARG A 195 7.51 -7.99 -17.11
N GLU A 196 6.56 -8.91 -16.92
CA GLU A 196 5.23 -8.57 -16.39
C GLU A 196 5.34 -7.87 -15.03
N ALA A 197 6.23 -8.34 -14.14
CA ALA A 197 6.47 -7.70 -12.85
C ALA A 197 7.04 -6.28 -13.00
N ALA A 198 8.01 -6.08 -13.90
CA ALA A 198 8.61 -4.76 -14.17
C ALA A 198 7.61 -3.79 -14.81
N GLU A 199 6.79 -4.25 -15.74
CA GLU A 199 5.74 -3.47 -16.39
C GLU A 199 4.64 -3.08 -15.39
N THR A 200 4.21 -4.01 -14.54
CA THR A 200 3.25 -3.74 -13.46
C THR A 200 3.77 -2.66 -12.50
N PHE A 201 5.06 -2.71 -12.15
CA PHE A 201 5.68 -1.71 -11.27
C PHE A 201 5.72 -0.31 -11.91
N TYR A 202 5.94 -0.21 -13.22
CA TYR A 202 6.00 1.07 -13.94
C TYR A 202 4.63 1.65 -14.32
N ALA A 203 3.59 0.81 -14.40
CA ALA A 203 2.23 1.24 -14.73
C ALA A 203 1.42 1.74 -13.51
N ALA A 204 1.94 1.55 -12.30
CA ALA A 204 1.40 2.07 -11.04
C ALA A 204 1.93 3.49 -10.77
#